data_AF-A0A158L4X1-F1
#
_entry.id   AF-A0A158L4X1-F1
#
_cell.length_a   1.000
_cell.length_b   1.000
_cell.length_c   1.000
_cell.angle_alpha   90.00
_cell.angle_beta   90.00
_cell.angle_gamma   90.00
#
_symmetry.space_group_name_H-M   'P 1'
#
loop_
_entity.id
_entity.type
_entity.pdbx_description
1 polymer ?
#
loop_
_entity_poly.entity_id
_entity_poly.type
_entity_poly.pdbx_seq_one_letter_code
_entity_poly.pdbx_strand_id
1 'polypeptide(L)'
;MATRPIHEYADDLSPTDESEGDVDDEDDIDVPLVVVDIFQGGVSDAFPGSLSICKVEDSTGIRRTGQLGLLGKAASLLASCSRKIIEVPLRDGTMTATVARFQRGVPFPLYRVDMAADNGFLFATLHPIDGSPQSLRRARVLMEDHDDVIRLLERVLRVFATTQL
;
A
#
# COMPACT_ATOMS: atom_id res chain seq x y z
N MET A 1 -4.46 29.25 -81.95
CA MET A 1 -3.40 28.23 -82.12
C MET A 1 -2.69 28.09 -80.77
N ALA A 2 -2.40 26.90 -80.22
CA ALA A 2 -2.80 25.55 -80.62
C ALA A 2 -2.74 24.56 -79.43
N THR A 3 -3.38 23.40 -79.57
CA THR A 3 -3.04 22.08 -78.97
C THR A 3 -2.66 21.93 -77.48
N ARG A 4 -3.55 21.24 -76.74
CA ARG A 4 -3.27 20.22 -75.68
C ARG A 4 -2.54 18.97 -76.32
N PRO A 5 -2.18 17.84 -75.64
CA PRO A 5 -2.49 17.33 -74.29
C PRO A 5 -1.20 16.85 -73.51
N ILE A 6 -1.07 15.85 -72.61
CA ILE A 6 -1.87 14.66 -72.18
C ILE A 6 -1.50 14.14 -70.75
N HIS A 7 -2.38 13.28 -70.23
CA HIS A 7 -2.19 12.16 -69.26
C HIS A 7 -2.13 12.34 -67.74
N GLU A 8 -2.62 11.26 -67.12
CA GLU A 8 -2.97 10.96 -65.73
C GLU A 8 -1.80 10.95 -64.74
N TYR A 9 -2.14 11.03 -63.44
CA TYR A 9 -1.92 9.91 -62.52
C TYR A 9 -3.18 9.69 -61.67
N ALA A 10 -3.26 8.54 -61.00
CA ALA A 10 -4.39 8.11 -60.17
C ALA A 10 -4.20 8.47 -58.68
N ASP A 11 -5.10 7.96 -57.83
CA ASP A 11 -5.17 8.07 -56.38
C ASP A 11 -5.42 9.49 -55.81
N ASP A 12 -6.57 9.65 -55.16
CA ASP A 12 -6.53 9.75 -53.70
C ASP A 12 -7.73 9.00 -53.09
N LEU A 13 -7.59 8.60 -51.84
CA LEU A 13 -8.54 7.76 -51.11
C LEU A 13 -9.64 8.63 -50.49
N SER A 14 -10.91 8.23 -50.62
CA SER A 14 -11.97 8.76 -49.74
C SER A 14 -11.75 8.24 -48.32
N PRO A 15 -11.39 9.08 -47.33
CA PRO A 15 -11.16 8.60 -45.97
C PRO A 15 -12.50 8.23 -45.32
N THR A 16 -12.47 7.11 -44.59
CA THR A 16 -13.53 6.54 -43.75
C THR A 16 -14.39 7.58 -43.03
N ASP A 17 -15.70 7.38 -43.13
CA ASP A 17 -16.69 7.99 -42.24
C ASP A 17 -17.13 6.96 -41.18
N GLU A 18 -17.55 7.45 -40.02
CA GLU A 18 -18.20 6.74 -38.90
C GLU A 18 -17.69 5.33 -38.52
N SER A 19 -16.74 5.30 -37.58
CA SER A 19 -16.98 4.54 -36.35
C SER A 19 -16.50 5.36 -35.18
N GLU A 20 -17.43 5.83 -34.34
CA GLU A 20 -17.08 6.36 -33.03
C GLU A 20 -16.32 5.29 -32.26
N GLY A 21 -15.15 5.69 -31.80
CA GLY A 21 -14.11 4.82 -31.27
C GLY A 21 -13.19 5.65 -30.40
N ASP A 22 -13.81 6.47 -29.54
CA ASP A 22 -13.20 6.82 -28.26
C ASP A 22 -12.93 5.49 -27.53
N VAL A 23 -11.79 4.89 -27.84
CA VAL A 23 -11.04 4.20 -26.79
C VAL A 23 -10.91 5.26 -25.70
N ASP A 24 -11.57 5.02 -24.58
CA ASP A 24 -11.13 5.60 -23.32
C ASP A 24 -9.61 5.47 -23.33
N ASP A 25 -8.91 6.61 -23.28
CA ASP A 25 -7.66 6.62 -22.57
C ASP A 25 -8.04 6.09 -21.18
N GLU A 26 -7.80 4.79 -20.96
CA GLU A 26 -7.60 4.22 -19.64
C GLU A 26 -6.33 4.87 -19.10
N ASP A 27 -6.50 6.16 -18.77
CA ASP A 27 -5.73 6.98 -17.85
C ASP A 27 -5.51 6.03 -16.68
N ASP A 28 -4.32 5.44 -16.62
CA ASP A 28 -3.95 4.36 -15.70
C ASP A 28 -3.91 5.00 -14.31
N ILE A 29 -5.11 5.19 -13.74
CA ILE A 29 -5.33 6.13 -12.66
C ILE A 29 -4.48 5.59 -11.53
N ASP A 30 -3.43 6.35 -11.21
CA ASP A 30 -2.40 6.03 -10.23
C ASP A 30 -3.00 6.10 -8.80
N VAL A 31 -3.99 5.22 -8.55
CA VAL A 31 -4.81 5.12 -7.35
C VAL A 31 -3.90 4.57 -6.27
N PRO A 32 -3.53 5.39 -5.27
CA PRO A 32 -2.48 5.03 -4.35
C PRO A 32 -3.02 4.04 -3.32
N LEU A 33 -2.79 2.77 -3.62
CA LEU A 33 -3.05 1.65 -2.74
C LEU A 33 -2.23 1.83 -1.44
N VAL A 34 -2.88 1.74 -0.29
CA VAL A 34 -2.16 1.49 0.97
C VAL A 34 -2.10 -0.01 1.17
N VAL A 35 -0.89 -0.52 1.36
CA VAL A 35 -0.65 -1.95 1.55
C VAL A 35 0.03 -2.17 2.88
N VAL A 36 -0.55 -3.06 3.68
CA VAL A 36 0.01 -3.53 4.94
C VAL A 36 0.29 -5.02 4.79
N ASP A 37 1.56 -5.39 4.85
CA ASP A 37 2.01 -6.79 4.75
C ASP A 37 2.61 -7.22 6.08
N ILE A 38 2.04 -8.28 6.68
CA ILE A 38 2.31 -8.74 8.04
C ILE A 38 3.02 -10.10 7.97
N PHE A 39 4.17 -10.18 8.63
CA PHE A 39 5.06 -11.34 8.68
C PHE A 39 5.19 -11.85 10.11
N GLN A 40 5.26 -13.16 10.29
CA GLN A 40 5.60 -13.79 11.57
C GLN A 40 7.11 -13.66 11.81
N GLY A 41 7.53 -13.32 13.04
CA GLY A 41 8.94 -13.11 13.38
C GLY A 41 9.51 -11.72 13.03
N GLY A 42 10.83 -11.59 13.16
CA GLY A 42 11.59 -10.35 12.92
C GLY A 42 12.30 -10.31 11.56
N VAL A 43 12.55 -9.10 11.05
CA VAL A 43 13.06 -8.85 9.68
C VAL A 43 14.46 -9.42 9.39
N SER A 44 15.20 -9.87 10.40
CA SER A 44 16.45 -10.64 10.20
C SER A 44 16.23 -11.86 9.30
N ASP A 45 15.08 -12.50 9.42
CA ASP A 45 14.87 -13.87 8.92
C ASP A 45 13.88 -13.92 7.73
N ALA A 46 13.40 -12.75 7.28
CA ALA A 46 12.33 -12.63 6.30
C ALA A 46 12.82 -12.48 4.85
N PHE A 47 12.94 -13.60 4.12
CA PHE A 47 12.81 -13.55 2.66
C PHE A 47 11.34 -13.22 2.31
N PRO A 48 11.06 -12.21 1.46
CA PRO A 48 9.72 -11.63 1.31
C PRO A 48 8.69 -12.51 0.59
N GLY A 49 9.07 -13.73 0.15
CA GLY A 49 8.21 -14.59 -0.67
C GLY A 49 7.36 -15.63 0.06
N SER A 50 7.65 -15.96 1.33
CA SER A 50 7.10 -17.17 1.97
C SER A 50 6.69 -17.05 3.45
N LEU A 51 6.75 -15.85 4.05
CA LEU A 51 6.48 -15.63 5.48
C LEU A 51 5.41 -14.57 5.77
N SER A 52 4.72 -14.04 4.75
CA SER A 52 3.54 -13.21 4.95
C SER A 52 2.40 -14.08 5.50
N ILE A 53 1.86 -13.68 6.66
CA ILE A 53 0.71 -14.32 7.33
C ILE A 53 -0.59 -13.57 7.06
N CYS A 54 -0.51 -12.29 6.67
CA CYS A 54 -1.67 -11.49 6.27
C CYS A 54 -1.21 -10.30 5.44
N LYS A 55 -1.80 -10.12 4.26
CA LYS A 55 -1.62 -8.93 3.42
C LYS A 55 -2.97 -8.23 3.25
N VAL A 56 -3.00 -6.92 3.47
CA VAL A 56 -4.22 -6.10 3.45
C VAL A 56 -3.99 -4.88 2.59
N GLU A 57 -4.89 -4.64 1.64
CA GLU A 57 -4.76 -3.61 0.61
C GLU A 57 -6.07 -2.82 0.48
N ASP A 58 -6.01 -1.50 0.26
CA ASP A 58 -7.18 -0.66 -0.01
C ASP A 58 -6.84 0.49 -0.97
N SER A 59 -7.76 0.74 -1.91
CA SER A 59 -7.67 1.74 -2.98
C SER A 59 -8.00 3.13 -2.45
N THR A 60 -7.19 3.58 -1.49
CA THR A 60 -7.39 4.87 -0.85
C THR A 60 -7.32 5.99 -1.89
N GLY A 61 -8.34 6.86 -1.93
CA GLY A 61 -8.43 8.00 -2.87
C GLY A 61 -7.43 9.15 -2.60
N ILE A 62 -6.23 8.82 -2.13
CA ILE A 62 -5.24 9.71 -1.53
C ILE A 62 -4.38 10.36 -2.62
N ARG A 63 -4.98 11.25 -3.43
CA ARG A 63 -4.17 12.01 -4.42
C ARG A 63 -3.01 12.76 -3.76
N ARG A 64 -3.17 13.27 -2.51
CA ARG A 64 -2.09 13.74 -1.63
C ARG A 64 -2.44 13.62 -0.12
N THR A 65 -1.75 12.78 0.64
CA THR A 65 -1.51 12.98 2.09
C THR A 65 -0.01 12.89 2.36
N GLY A 66 0.48 13.65 3.34
CA GLY A 66 1.84 13.48 3.86
C GLY A 66 2.04 12.12 4.53
N GLN A 67 3.30 11.71 4.69
CA GLN A 67 3.72 10.42 5.24
C GLN A 67 2.97 9.99 6.53
N LEU A 68 2.70 10.93 7.44
CA LEU A 68 1.98 10.65 8.70
C LEU A 68 0.53 10.19 8.50
N GLY A 69 -0.14 10.67 7.43
CA GLY A 69 -1.49 10.23 7.07
C GLY A 69 -1.55 8.76 6.64
N LEU A 70 -0.44 8.20 6.16
CA LEU A 70 -0.34 6.81 5.74
C LEU A 70 -0.53 5.85 6.92
N LEU A 71 0.05 6.14 8.08
CA LEU A 71 -0.06 5.28 9.28
C LEU A 71 -1.49 5.26 9.83
N GLY A 72 -2.16 6.43 9.88
CA GLY A 72 -3.57 6.52 10.26
C GLY A 72 -4.52 5.82 9.28
N LYS A 73 -4.18 5.82 7.99
CA LYS A 73 -4.92 5.10 6.95
C LYS A 73 -4.69 3.60 6.98
N ALA A 74 -3.46 3.14 7.20
CA ALA A 74 -3.14 1.74 7.45
C ALA A 74 -3.87 1.21 8.71
N ALA A 75 -3.94 1.99 9.79
CA ALA A 75 -4.77 1.65 10.95
C ALA A 75 -6.28 1.56 10.59
N SER A 76 -6.81 2.52 9.81
CA SER A 76 -8.21 2.51 9.36
C SER A 76 -8.56 1.29 8.48
N LEU A 77 -7.60 0.84 7.67
CA LEU A 77 -7.70 -0.35 6.83
C LEU A 77 -7.75 -1.62 7.69
N LEU A 78 -6.80 -1.81 8.61
CA LEU A 78 -6.80 -2.93 9.54
C LEU A 78 -8.07 -2.97 10.41
N ALA A 79 -8.56 -1.81 10.86
CA ALA A 79 -9.82 -1.69 11.60
C ALA A 79 -11.07 -2.14 10.81
N SER A 80 -10.99 -2.07 9.48
CA SER A 80 -12.04 -2.52 8.56
C SER A 80 -11.93 -4.02 8.23
N CYS A 81 -10.75 -4.61 8.42
CA CYS A 81 -10.44 -6.00 8.13
C CYS A 81 -10.47 -6.92 9.36
N SER A 82 -10.28 -6.41 10.58
CA SER A 82 -10.40 -7.17 11.84
C SER A 82 -11.82 -7.71 12.14
N ARG A 83 -12.80 -7.37 11.29
CA ARG A 83 -14.17 -7.89 11.27
C ARG A 83 -14.47 -8.86 10.11
N LYS A 84 -13.50 -9.09 9.21
CA LYS A 84 -13.66 -9.82 7.94
C LYS A 84 -12.66 -10.97 7.77
N ILE A 85 -11.44 -10.79 8.30
CA ILE A 85 -10.37 -11.78 8.24
C ILE A 85 -10.48 -12.70 9.46
N ILE A 86 -10.09 -13.96 9.28
CA ILE A 86 -10.00 -14.96 10.36
C ILE A 86 -9.00 -14.46 11.41
N GLU A 87 -9.29 -14.64 12.70
CA GLU A 87 -8.39 -14.22 13.79
C GLU A 87 -7.06 -15.00 13.70
N VAL A 88 -5.98 -14.30 13.34
CA VAL A 88 -4.61 -14.86 13.25
C VAL A 88 -3.86 -14.56 14.55
N PRO A 89 -3.51 -15.58 15.37
CA PRO A 89 -2.85 -15.38 16.65
C PRO A 89 -1.35 -15.10 16.50
N LEU A 90 -0.79 -14.28 17.39
CA LEU A 90 0.64 -13.98 17.47
C LEU A 90 1.42 -15.15 18.11
N ARG A 91 1.75 -16.17 17.31
CA ARG A 91 2.31 -17.46 17.80
C ARG A 91 3.65 -17.35 18.53
N ASP A 92 4.62 -16.67 17.93
CA ASP A 92 6.01 -16.65 18.42
C ASP A 92 6.32 -15.40 19.26
N GLY A 93 5.28 -14.72 19.75
CA GLY A 93 5.38 -13.41 20.41
C GLY A 93 5.93 -12.27 19.55
N THR A 94 6.35 -12.53 18.30
CA THR A 94 7.04 -11.57 17.44
C THR A 94 6.43 -11.50 16.06
N MET A 95 6.33 -10.29 15.52
CA MET A 95 5.87 -10.04 14.16
C MET A 95 6.46 -8.76 13.59
N THR A 96 6.49 -8.69 12.26
CA THR A 96 6.84 -7.48 11.50
C THR A 96 5.62 -7.07 10.68
N ALA A 97 5.33 -5.77 10.59
CA ALA A 97 4.53 -5.26 9.49
C ALA A 97 5.36 -4.32 8.60
N THR A 98 5.11 -4.33 7.30
CA THR A 98 5.52 -3.23 6.40
C THR A 98 4.29 -2.45 5.98
N VAL A 99 4.42 -1.11 5.91
CA VAL A 99 3.40 -0.21 5.37
C VAL A 99 3.97 0.42 4.12
N ALA A 100 3.40 0.03 2.98
CA ALA A 100 3.78 0.47 1.65
C ALA A 100 2.68 1.32 1.03
N ARG A 101 3.09 2.15 0.07
CA ARG A 101 2.20 2.79 -0.90
C ARG A 101 2.51 2.19 -2.27
N PHE A 102 1.52 1.66 -2.98
CA PHE A 102 1.72 1.45 -4.42
C PHE A 102 1.62 2.78 -5.15
N GLN A 103 2.49 2.95 -6.14
CA GLN A 103 2.39 4.01 -7.12
C GLN A 103 2.95 3.49 -8.45
N ARG A 104 2.28 3.74 -9.58
CA ARG A 104 2.69 3.28 -10.93
C ARG A 104 3.02 1.79 -11.00
N GLY A 105 2.12 0.96 -10.44
CA GLY A 105 2.28 -0.50 -10.37
C GLY A 105 3.37 -1.03 -9.42
N VAL A 106 4.14 -0.16 -8.75
CA VAL A 106 5.28 -0.56 -7.91
C VAL A 106 4.99 -0.35 -6.41
N PRO A 107 5.24 -1.33 -5.53
CA PRO A 107 5.20 -1.13 -4.08
C PRO A 107 6.40 -0.31 -3.60
N PHE A 108 6.13 0.85 -2.99
CA PHE A 108 7.13 1.62 -2.26
C PHE A 108 6.92 1.42 -0.74
N PRO A 109 7.69 0.53 -0.09
CA PRO A 109 7.64 0.38 1.37
C PRO A 109 8.22 1.64 2.02
N LEU A 110 7.40 2.31 2.83
CA LEU A 110 7.76 3.59 3.48
C LEU A 110 8.05 3.41 4.96
N TYR A 111 7.38 2.46 5.61
CA TYR A 111 7.60 2.11 7.00
C TYR A 111 7.68 0.61 7.21
N ARG A 112 8.47 0.23 8.21
CA ARG A 112 8.54 -1.10 8.80
C ARG A 112 8.25 -0.96 10.29
N VAL A 113 7.53 -1.92 10.86
CA VAL A 113 7.10 -1.93 12.26
C VAL A 113 7.50 -3.27 12.86
N ASP A 114 8.55 -3.26 13.68
CA ASP A 114 9.07 -4.45 14.35
C ASP A 114 8.40 -4.56 15.71
N MET A 115 7.81 -5.71 16.03
CA MET A 115 6.98 -5.89 17.23
C MET A 115 7.33 -7.16 18.00
N ALA A 116 7.41 -7.03 19.33
CA ALA A 116 7.70 -8.12 20.26
C ALA A 116 6.79 -8.03 21.50
N ALA A 117 6.19 -9.14 21.87
CA ALA A 117 5.36 -9.31 23.05
C ALA A 117 6.22 -9.73 24.24
N ASP A 118 6.08 -9.01 25.35
CA ASP A 118 6.73 -9.32 26.63
C ASP A 118 5.85 -8.87 27.80
N ASN A 119 5.79 -9.67 28.86
CA ASN A 119 5.08 -9.36 30.11
C ASN A 119 3.63 -8.80 29.94
N GLY A 120 2.88 -9.32 28.95
CA GLY A 120 1.50 -8.89 28.65
C GLY A 120 1.37 -7.60 27.82
N PHE A 121 2.48 -7.07 27.32
CA PHE A 121 2.50 -5.89 26.45
C PHE A 121 3.13 -6.20 25.10
N LEU A 122 2.57 -5.62 24.04
CA LEU A 122 3.24 -5.55 22.75
C LEU A 122 4.09 -4.28 22.69
N PHE A 123 5.40 -4.44 22.54
CA PHE A 123 6.34 -3.36 22.27
C PHE A 123 6.56 -3.28 20.76
N ALA A 124 6.46 -2.07 20.21
CA ALA A 124 6.59 -1.82 18.78
C ALA A 124 7.64 -0.75 18.49
N THR A 125 8.40 -0.92 17.41
CA THR A 125 9.35 0.08 16.91
C THR A 125 9.05 0.41 15.45
N LEU A 126 8.85 1.69 15.16
CA LEU A 126 8.65 2.22 13.81
C LEU A 126 9.99 2.59 13.18
N HIS A 127 10.25 2.02 12.01
CA HIS A 127 11.42 2.24 11.17
C HIS A 127 11.01 2.91 9.84
N PRO A 128 11.38 4.19 9.62
CA PRO A 128 11.32 4.83 8.30
C PRO A 128 12.25 4.11 7.32
N ILE A 129 11.79 3.89 6.09
CA ILE A 129 12.57 3.21 5.03
C ILE A 129 13.17 4.22 4.04
N ASP A 130 12.68 5.47 4.03
CA ASP A 130 13.10 6.55 3.11
C ASP A 130 14.51 7.12 3.35
N GLY A 131 15.29 6.52 4.26
CA GLY A 131 16.63 6.97 4.63
C GLY A 131 16.66 8.30 5.40
N SER A 132 15.51 8.90 5.71
CA SER A 132 15.46 10.12 6.51
C SER A 132 15.87 9.85 7.97
N PRO A 133 16.50 10.81 8.67
CA PRO A 133 16.81 10.70 10.10
C PRO A 133 15.56 10.90 10.98
N GLN A 134 14.39 10.48 10.50
CA GLN A 134 13.17 10.43 11.30
C GLN A 134 13.41 9.55 12.54
N SER A 135 12.96 10.05 13.69
CA SER A 135 13.24 9.41 14.97
C SER A 135 12.69 7.99 15.02
N LEU A 136 13.49 7.05 15.53
CA LEU A 136 13.04 5.71 15.90
C LEU A 136 11.98 5.85 16.98
N ARG A 137 10.71 5.64 16.63
CA ARG A 137 9.56 5.80 17.53
C ARG A 137 9.20 4.46 18.13
N ARG A 138 8.98 4.44 19.44
CA ARG A 138 8.56 3.26 20.20
C ARG A 138 7.14 3.44 20.71
N ALA A 139 6.35 2.37 20.66
CA ALA A 139 5.03 2.29 21.26
C ALA A 139 4.95 1.07 22.19
N ARG A 140 4.04 1.12 23.17
CA ARG A 140 3.65 -0.02 23.99
C ARG A 140 2.13 -0.10 24.02
N VAL A 141 1.58 -1.27 23.72
CA VAL A 141 0.14 -1.55 23.75
C VAL A 141 -0.11 -2.70 24.73
N LEU A 142 -1.20 -2.65 25.50
CA LEU A 142 -1.61 -3.76 26.36
C LEU A 142 -2.22 -4.87 25.50
N MET A 143 -1.82 -6.12 25.73
CA MET A 143 -2.44 -7.27 25.08
C MET A 143 -3.70 -7.69 25.84
N GLU A 144 -4.76 -7.96 25.08
CA GLU A 144 -6.08 -8.40 25.54
C GLU A 144 -6.31 -9.85 25.09
N ASP A 145 -7.12 -10.64 25.81
CA ASP A 145 -7.30 -12.08 25.55
C ASP A 145 -7.92 -12.43 24.17
N HIS A 146 -8.30 -11.41 23.39
CA HIS A 146 -8.92 -11.50 22.06
C HIS A 146 -8.13 -10.69 21.01
N ASP A 147 -6.84 -10.44 21.24
CA ASP A 147 -5.94 -9.81 20.27
C ASP A 147 -5.46 -10.78 19.19
N ASP A 148 -5.86 -10.49 17.94
CA ASP A 148 -5.21 -11.01 16.74
C ASP A 148 -4.11 -10.03 16.24
N VAL A 149 -3.26 -10.48 15.31
CA VAL A 149 -2.17 -9.63 14.76
C VAL A 149 -2.67 -8.35 14.08
N ILE A 150 -3.91 -8.33 13.58
CA ILE A 150 -4.53 -7.17 12.92
C ILE A 150 -4.94 -6.14 13.99
N ARG A 151 -5.60 -6.56 15.08
CA ARG A 151 -6.00 -5.71 16.23
C ARG A 151 -4.80 -5.14 16.96
N LEU A 152 -3.75 -5.94 17.13
CA LEU A 152 -2.48 -5.53 17.71
C LEU A 152 -1.79 -4.45 16.85
N LEU A 153 -1.59 -4.74 15.56
CA LEU A 153 -0.96 -3.79 14.64
C LEU A 153 -1.80 -2.52 14.46
N GLU A 154 -3.13 -2.63 14.42
CA GLU A 154 -4.04 -1.49 14.31
C GLU A 154 -3.85 -0.50 15.47
N ARG A 155 -3.86 -1.00 16.72
CA ARG A 155 -3.67 -0.15 17.91
C ARG A 155 -2.25 0.43 17.95
N VAL A 156 -1.23 -0.33 17.55
CA VAL A 156 0.14 0.16 17.39
C VAL A 156 0.23 1.31 16.36
N LEU A 157 -0.37 1.14 15.18
CA LEU A 157 -0.38 2.16 14.13
C LEU A 157 -1.20 3.40 14.53
N ARG A 158 -2.28 3.25 15.30
CA ARG A 158 -2.98 4.39 15.92
C ARG A 158 -2.06 5.17 16.85
N VAL A 159 -1.33 4.52 17.75
CA VAL A 159 -0.37 5.19 18.64
C VAL A 159 0.68 5.95 17.83
N PHE A 160 1.26 5.33 16.79
CA PHE A 160 2.20 6.05 15.92
C PHE A 160 1.57 7.19 15.12
N ALA A 161 0.28 7.11 14.74
CA ALA A 161 -0.43 8.20 14.09
C ALA A 161 -0.75 9.37 15.06
N THR A 162 -0.93 9.10 16.37
CA THR A 162 -1.38 10.12 17.35
C THR A 162 -0.28 10.73 18.22
N THR A 163 0.83 10.04 18.49
CA THR A 163 1.86 10.52 19.43
C THR A 163 2.80 11.55 18.79
N GLN A 164 2.26 12.75 18.51
CA GLN A 164 2.98 13.94 18.06
C GLN A 164 2.52 15.19 18.85
N LEU A 165 2.80 15.16 20.15
CA LEU A 165 2.91 16.32 21.04
C LEU A 165 4.30 16.24 21.70
#